data_AF-A0A378G2M8-F1
#
_entry.id   AF-A0A378G2M8-F1
#
_cell.length_a   1.000
_cell.length_b   1.000
_cell.length_c   1.000
_cell.angle_alpha   90.00
_cell.angle_beta   90.00
_cell.angle_gamma   90.00
#
_symmetry.space_group_name_H-M   'P 1'
#
loop_
_entity.id
_entity.type
_entity.pdbx_description
1 polymer ?
#
loop_
_entity_poly.entity_id
_entity_poly.type
_entity_poly.pdbx_seq_one_letter_code
_entity_poly.pdbx_strand_id
1 'polypeptide(L)'
;MRHRTIVCPLIENKGHYLLCKMAADRGVFPGQWALSGGGVEPGERIEEALRREIREELGEKLILTHIAPWCFRDDTRVKTYPDGHQETIYMIYLIFNCVSANRDVTINEEFDDYARVKAEDLKNYDLNAATRVTLSLKGLL
;
A
#
# COMPACT_ATOMS: atom_id res chain seq x y z
N MET A 1 -12.81 19.47 0.27
CA MET A 1 -11.59 18.68 0.54
C MET A 1 -12.04 17.43 1.26
N ARG A 2 -11.78 16.26 0.68
CA ARG A 2 -12.18 14.97 1.26
C ARG A 2 -11.09 14.50 2.22
N HIS A 3 -11.46 13.95 3.36
CA HIS A 3 -10.53 13.37 4.33
C HIS A 3 -10.59 11.85 4.28
N ARG A 4 -9.44 11.17 4.35
CA ARG A 4 -9.39 9.70 4.36
C ARG A 4 -8.28 9.20 5.30
N THR A 5 -8.62 8.28 6.18
CA THR A 5 -7.62 7.52 6.92
C THR A 5 -7.26 6.29 6.10
N ILE A 6 -5.98 6.12 5.81
CA ILE A 6 -5.45 5.04 4.98
C ILE A 6 -4.66 4.09 5.86
N VAL A 7 -4.91 2.79 5.74
CA VAL A 7 -4.14 1.75 6.41
C VAL A 7 -3.22 1.09 5.39
N CYS A 8 -1.91 1.07 5.67
CA CYS A 8 -0.90 0.63 4.72
C CYS A 8 0.00 -0.46 5.33
N PRO A 9 -0.03 -1.70 4.80
CA PRO A 9 0.83 -2.77 5.29
C PRO A 9 2.19 -2.75 4.58
N LEU A 10 3.27 -2.65 5.35
CA LEU A 10 4.62 -3.01 4.88
C LEU A 10 4.83 -4.50 5.14
N ILE A 11 4.53 -5.33 4.14
CA ILE A 11 4.55 -6.79 4.25
C ILE A 11 5.94 -7.34 3.94
N GLU A 12 6.54 -8.00 4.92
CA GLU A 12 7.83 -8.68 4.82
C GLU A 12 7.66 -10.21 4.86
N ASN A 13 8.47 -10.92 4.08
CA ASN A 13 8.65 -12.36 4.19
C ASN A 13 10.07 -12.78 3.79
N LYS A 14 10.85 -13.31 4.74
CA LYS A 14 12.22 -13.80 4.54
C LYS A 14 13.14 -12.77 3.85
N GLY A 15 13.18 -11.55 4.35
CA GLY A 15 13.98 -10.42 3.87
C GLY A 15 13.47 -9.77 2.57
N HIS A 16 12.29 -10.15 2.10
CA HIS A 16 11.68 -9.59 0.89
C HIS A 16 10.40 -8.82 1.24
N TYR A 17 10.21 -7.68 0.60
CA TYR A 17 9.06 -6.81 0.78
C TYR A 17 8.13 -6.90 -0.43
N LEU A 18 6.84 -6.96 -0.19
CA LEU A 18 5.85 -6.96 -1.26
C LEU A 18 5.66 -5.54 -1.82
N LEU A 19 5.83 -5.40 -3.13
CA LEU A 19 5.43 -4.22 -3.89
C LEU A 19 4.39 -4.61 -4.92
N CYS A 20 3.42 -3.73 -5.17
CA CYS A 20 2.42 -3.90 -6.22
C CYS A 20 2.56 -2.76 -7.23
N LYS A 21 2.49 -3.09 -8.52
CA LYS A 21 2.56 -2.11 -9.60
C LYS A 21 1.17 -1.60 -9.91
N MET A 22 0.92 -0.33 -9.65
CA MET A 22 -0.39 0.28 -9.86
C MET A 22 -0.79 0.20 -11.34
N ALA A 23 -2.06 -0.13 -11.57
CA ALA A 23 -2.61 -0.22 -12.92
C ALA A 23 -2.46 1.12 -13.67
N ALA A 24 -2.20 1.05 -14.97
CA ALA A 24 -1.85 2.22 -15.78
C ALA A 24 -2.99 3.25 -15.96
N ASP A 25 -4.24 2.84 -15.78
CA ASP A 25 -5.44 3.62 -16.05
C ASP A 25 -6.09 4.25 -14.80
N ARG A 26 -5.54 4.01 -13.60
CA ARG A 26 -6.18 4.35 -12.33
C ARG A 26 -5.20 4.72 -11.22
N GLY A 27 -5.77 5.24 -10.14
CA GLY A 27 -5.03 5.61 -8.92
C GLY A 27 -4.32 6.96 -9.01
N VAL A 28 -3.45 7.23 -8.04
CA VAL A 28 -2.70 8.50 -7.92
C VAL A 28 -1.33 8.42 -8.60
N PHE A 29 -0.83 7.22 -8.89
CA PHE A 29 0.51 6.97 -9.42
C PHE A 29 0.50 5.87 -10.50
N PRO A 30 -0.03 6.15 -11.72
CA PRO A 30 -0.20 5.14 -12.75
C PRO A 30 1.14 4.49 -13.15
N GLY A 31 1.18 3.16 -13.16
CA GLY A 31 2.34 2.36 -13.58
C GLY A 31 3.51 2.29 -12.60
N GLN A 32 3.48 3.05 -11.50
CA GLN A 32 4.54 3.04 -10.49
C GLN A 32 4.34 1.92 -9.46
N TRP A 33 5.43 1.51 -8.82
CA TRP A 33 5.42 0.51 -7.75
C TRP A 33 5.06 1.13 -6.40
N ALA A 34 4.21 0.45 -5.66
CA ALA A 34 3.57 0.96 -4.47
C ALA A 34 3.52 -0.09 -3.34
N LEU A 35 3.41 0.40 -2.10
CA LEU A 35 2.73 -0.37 -1.06
C LEU A 35 1.23 -0.39 -1.33
N SER A 36 0.58 -1.49 -0.96
CA SER A 36 -0.87 -1.61 -1.03
C SER A 36 -1.55 -0.84 0.11
N GLY A 37 -2.87 -0.81 0.12
CA GLY A 37 -3.68 -0.33 1.24
C GLY A 37 -4.74 0.68 0.82
N GLY A 38 -5.78 0.78 1.64
CA GLY A 38 -6.93 1.61 1.35
C GLY A 38 -7.56 2.23 2.59
N GLY A 39 -8.81 2.64 2.44
CA GLY A 39 -9.50 3.49 3.40
C GLY A 39 -10.09 2.69 4.55
N VAL A 40 -10.09 3.26 5.75
CA VAL A 40 -10.89 2.74 6.87
C VAL A 40 -12.35 3.12 6.66
N GLU A 41 -13.25 2.14 6.74
CA GLU A 41 -14.69 2.35 6.60
C GLU A 41 -15.36 2.72 7.94
N PRO A 42 -16.53 3.40 7.93
CA PRO A 42 -17.24 3.75 9.15
C PRO A 42 -17.59 2.52 9.99
N GLY A 43 -17.19 2.54 11.27
CA GLY A 43 -17.44 1.45 12.22
C GLY A 43 -16.39 0.33 12.21
N GLU A 44 -15.40 0.40 11.33
CA GLU A 44 -14.32 -0.58 11.22
C GLU A 44 -13.12 -0.21 12.13
N ARG A 45 -12.54 -1.19 12.84
CA ARG A 45 -11.25 -0.98 13.52
C ARG A 45 -10.14 -0.90 12.47
N ILE A 46 -9.10 -0.12 12.75
CA ILE A 46 -7.99 0.07 11.80
C ILE A 46 -7.31 -1.24 11.35
N GLU A 47 -7.20 -2.24 12.22
CA GLU A 47 -6.66 -3.55 11.84
C GLU A 47 -7.66 -4.40 11.02
N GLU A 48 -8.96 -4.23 11.26
CA GLU A 48 -10.00 -4.89 10.43
C GLU A 48 -9.94 -4.35 9.01
N ALA A 49 -9.85 -3.02 8.87
CA ALA A 49 -9.63 -2.35 7.59
C ALA A 49 -8.37 -2.86 6.89
N LEU A 50 -7.24 -2.93 7.62
CA LEU A 50 -5.98 -3.41 7.06
C LEU A 50 -6.11 -4.84 6.51
N ARG A 51 -6.78 -5.73 7.25
CA ARG A 51 -7.00 -7.12 6.84
C ARG A 51 -7.98 -7.25 5.69
N ARG A 52 -9.02 -6.40 5.64
CA ARG A 52 -9.97 -6.34 4.51
C ARG A 52 -9.25 -5.90 3.25
N GLU A 53 -8.51 -4.80 3.30
CA GLU A 53 -7.72 -4.27 2.18
C GLU A 53 -6.74 -5.32 1.66
N ILE A 54 -5.99 -5.99 2.54
CA ILE A 54 -5.10 -7.10 2.12
C ILE A 54 -5.87 -8.22 1.41
N ARG A 55 -7.06 -8.60 1.90
CA ARG A 55 -7.86 -9.65 1.26
C ARG A 55 -8.35 -9.22 -0.12
N GLU A 56 -8.83 -7.99 -0.23
CA GLU A 56 -9.38 -7.41 -1.46
C GLU A 56 -8.30 -7.20 -2.51
N GLU A 57 -7.16 -6.63 -2.12
CA GLU A 57 -6.06 -6.26 -3.01
C GLU A 57 -5.08 -7.38 -3.31
N LEU A 58 -4.82 -8.28 -2.35
CA LEU A 58 -3.72 -9.26 -2.40
C LEU A 58 -4.22 -10.72 -2.28
N GLY A 59 -5.51 -10.92 -2.05
CA GLY A 59 -6.17 -12.22 -1.99
C GLY A 59 -6.20 -12.86 -0.60
N GLU A 60 -7.20 -13.71 -0.37
CA GLU A 60 -7.46 -14.38 0.92
C GLU A 60 -6.41 -15.43 1.34
N LYS A 61 -5.57 -15.88 0.39
CA LYS A 61 -4.55 -16.90 0.65
C LYS A 61 -3.32 -16.32 1.35
N LEU A 62 -3.12 -15.01 1.36
CA LEU A 62 -1.99 -14.39 2.04
C LEU A 62 -2.22 -14.39 3.55
N ILE A 63 -1.35 -15.08 4.29
CA ILE A 63 -1.49 -15.26 5.74
C ILE A 63 -0.53 -14.33 6.45
N LEU A 64 -1.04 -13.39 7.25
CA LEU A 64 -0.22 -12.55 8.13
C LEU A 64 -0.01 -13.20 9.50
N THR A 65 1.25 -13.32 9.92
CA THR A 65 1.67 -13.83 11.23
C THR A 65 1.94 -12.72 12.24
N HIS A 66 2.21 -11.50 11.76
CA HIS A 66 2.43 -10.34 12.60
C HIS A 66 1.84 -9.09 11.96
N ILE A 67 1.20 -8.25 12.77
CA ILE A 67 0.73 -6.91 12.41
C ILE A 67 0.99 -6.02 13.62
N ALA A 68 1.72 -4.92 13.42
CA ALA A 68 1.93 -3.92 14.46
C ALA A 68 1.93 -2.51 13.86
N PRO A 69 1.27 -1.53 14.51
CA PRO A 69 1.42 -0.13 14.15
C PRO A 69 2.91 0.26 14.17
N TRP A 70 3.36 1.02 13.16
CA TRP A 70 4.74 1.44 13.06
C TRP A 70 4.90 2.96 13.08
N CYS A 71 4.32 3.65 12.11
CA CYS A 71 4.40 5.11 12.01
C CYS A 71 3.15 5.67 11.32
N PHE A 72 2.99 6.98 11.37
CA PHE A 72 1.93 7.67 10.65
C PHE A 72 2.45 8.99 10.10
N ARG A 73 1.77 9.50 9.08
CA ARG A 73 1.95 10.86 8.57
C ARG A 73 0.70 11.27 7.79
N ASP A 74 0.53 12.55 7.56
CA ASP A 74 -0.45 13.04 6.61
C ASP A 74 0.17 13.35 5.23
N ASP A 75 -0.70 13.49 4.24
CA ASP A 75 -0.34 13.92 2.88
C ASP A 75 -1.59 14.51 2.19
N THR A 76 -1.38 15.44 1.27
CA THR A 76 -2.46 15.99 0.43
C THR A 76 -2.18 15.66 -1.03
N ARG A 77 -3.12 14.97 -1.67
CA ARG A 77 -3.00 14.60 -3.08
C ARG A 77 -4.19 15.06 -3.88
N VAL A 78 -3.94 15.41 -5.14
CA VAL A 78 -4.98 15.65 -6.14
C VAL A 78 -5.18 14.34 -6.89
N LYS A 79 -6.34 13.73 -6.74
CA LYS A 79 -6.75 12.57 -7.54
C LYS A 79 -7.46 13.06 -8.79
N THR A 80 -7.01 12.60 -9.95
CA THR A 80 -7.71 12.81 -11.22
C THR A 80 -8.52 11.56 -11.52
N TYR A 81 -9.79 11.74 -11.86
CA TYR A 81 -10.71 10.66 -12.17
C TYR A 81 -10.85 10.47 -13.70
N PRO A 82 -11.42 9.34 -14.17
CA PRO A 82 -11.49 9.03 -15.59
C PRO A 82 -12.24 10.05 -16.46
N ASP A 83 -13.19 10.79 -15.89
CA ASP A 83 -13.94 11.87 -16.55
C ASP A 83 -13.18 13.23 -16.56
N GLY A 84 -11.95 13.25 -16.02
CA GLY A 84 -11.10 14.44 -15.94
C GLY A 84 -11.33 15.31 -14.71
N HIS A 85 -12.30 15.00 -13.83
CA HIS A 85 -12.48 15.77 -12.61
C HIS A 85 -11.32 15.55 -11.64
N GLN A 86 -10.97 16.60 -10.90
CA GLN A 86 -9.90 16.57 -9.92
C GLN A 86 -10.47 16.81 -8.52
N GLU A 87 -10.05 15.99 -7.57
CA GLU A 87 -10.44 16.13 -6.17
C GLU A 87 -9.19 16.16 -5.28
N THR A 88 -9.11 17.17 -4.40
CA THR A 88 -8.10 17.22 -3.36
C THR A 88 -8.51 16.36 -2.17
N ILE A 89 -7.68 15.36 -1.89
CA ILE A 89 -7.85 14.40 -0.80
C ILE A 89 -6.73 14.65 0.22
N TYR A 90 -7.12 14.95 1.46
CA TYR A 90 -6.25 14.94 2.62
C TYR A 90 -6.26 13.55 3.24
N MET A 91 -5.10 12.96 3.41
CA MET A 91 -4.94 11.58 3.85
C MET A 91 -4.11 11.50 5.11
N ILE A 92 -4.51 10.64 6.04
CA ILE A 92 -3.67 10.20 7.17
C ILE A 92 -3.26 8.76 6.89
N TYR A 93 -1.97 8.53 6.62
CA TYR A 93 -1.43 7.18 6.47
C TYR A 93 -1.10 6.60 7.84
N LEU A 94 -1.72 5.47 8.16
CA LEU A 94 -1.39 4.60 9.29
C LEU A 94 -0.63 3.40 8.73
N ILE A 95 0.67 3.34 8.99
CA ILE A 95 1.57 2.35 8.39
C ILE A 95 1.87 1.26 9.42
N PHE A 96 1.75 0.00 8.99
CA PHE A 96 1.94 -1.18 9.82
C PHE A 96 3.14 -1.98 9.35
N ASN A 97 3.94 -2.47 10.29
CA ASN A 97 4.88 -3.54 9.99
C ASN A 97 4.10 -4.86 9.99
N CYS A 98 4.20 -5.59 8.89
CA CYS A 98 3.54 -6.87 8.73
C CYS A 98 4.54 -7.96 8.35
N VAL A 99 4.33 -9.17 8.86
CA VAL A 99 5.07 -10.37 8.45
C VAL A 99 4.06 -11.37 7.92
N SER A 100 4.32 -11.95 6.75
CA SER A 100 3.50 -13.03 6.20
C SER A 100 4.11 -14.41 6.43
N ALA A 101 3.28 -15.43 6.60
CA ALA A 101 3.71 -16.83 6.71
C ALA A 101 4.13 -17.39 5.35
N ASN A 102 3.36 -17.03 4.32
CA ASN A 102 3.50 -17.49 2.96
C ASN A 102 3.67 -16.30 2.01
N ARG A 103 3.69 -16.62 0.71
CA ARG A 103 3.91 -15.67 -0.36
C ARG A 103 2.74 -15.66 -1.36
N ASP A 104 1.64 -16.35 -1.11
CA ASP A 104 0.57 -16.53 -2.09
C ASP A 104 -0.24 -15.23 -2.23
N VAL A 105 -0.09 -14.56 -3.39
CA VAL A 105 -0.72 -13.27 -3.69
C VAL A 105 -1.53 -13.41 -4.98
N THR A 106 -2.75 -12.93 -4.93
CA THR A 106 -3.62 -12.71 -6.10
C THR A 106 -4.02 -11.24 -6.09
N ILE A 107 -3.46 -10.46 -7.00
CA ILE A 107 -3.81 -9.04 -7.11
C ILE A 107 -5.18 -8.84 -7.76
N ASN A 108 -5.88 -7.79 -7.33
CA ASN A 108 -7.11 -7.32 -7.97
C ASN A 108 -6.80 -6.32 -9.10
N GLU A 109 -7.85 -5.70 -9.65
CA GLU A 109 -7.77 -4.74 -10.76
C GLU A 109 -7.08 -3.41 -10.43
N GLU A 110 -6.66 -3.16 -9.18
CA GLU A 110 -5.88 -1.97 -8.82
C GLU A 110 -4.41 -2.08 -9.23
N PHE A 111 -3.94 -3.30 -9.50
CA PHE A 111 -2.55 -3.59 -9.82
C PHE A 111 -2.42 -4.43 -11.09
N ASP A 112 -1.40 -4.13 -11.89
CA ASP A 112 -1.07 -4.91 -13.10
C ASP A 112 -0.01 -5.99 -12.81
N ASP A 113 0.76 -5.83 -11.74
CA ASP A 113 1.86 -6.71 -11.38
C ASP A 113 2.17 -6.63 -9.88
N TYR A 114 2.92 -7.61 -9.35
CA TYR A 114 3.44 -7.57 -7.99
C TYR A 114 4.81 -8.27 -7.91
N ALA A 115 5.65 -7.82 -6.97
CA ALA A 115 7.00 -8.32 -6.79
C ALA A 115 7.35 -8.47 -5.32
N ARG A 116 8.19 -9.47 -5.03
CA ARG A 116 8.76 -9.70 -3.70
C ARG A 116 10.22 -9.31 -3.78
N VAL A 117 10.55 -8.14 -3.23
CA VAL A 117 11.79 -7.44 -3.52
C VAL A 117 12.69 -7.46 -2.30
N LYS A 118 13.95 -7.87 -2.45
CA LYS A 118 14.92 -7.76 -1.36
C LYS A 118 15.13 -6.29 -1.00
N ALA A 119 15.48 -6.03 0.26
CA ALA A 119 15.78 -4.67 0.73
C ALA A 119 16.77 -3.92 -0.20
N GLU A 120 17.86 -4.57 -0.61
CA GLU A 120 18.90 -3.99 -1.46
C GLU A 120 18.43 -3.61 -2.89
N ASP A 121 17.37 -4.26 -3.37
CA ASP A 121 16.84 -4.10 -4.72
C ASP A 121 15.69 -3.08 -4.80
N LEU A 122 15.13 -2.65 -3.66
CA LEU A 122 13.98 -1.73 -3.62
C LEU A 122 14.24 -0.41 -4.37
N LYS A 123 15.47 0.09 -4.29
CA LYS A 123 15.90 1.33 -4.98
C LYS A 123 15.89 1.23 -6.51
N ASN A 124 15.89 0.01 -7.06
CA ASN A 124 15.90 -0.24 -8.50
C ASN A 124 14.50 -0.17 -9.13
N TYR A 125 13.45 -0.13 -8.30
CA TYR A 125 12.06 -0.03 -8.75
C TYR A 125 11.64 1.44 -8.92
N ASP A 126 10.76 1.69 -9.89
CA ASP A 126 10.10 2.99 -10.05
C ASP A 126 9.03 3.17 -8.98
N LEU A 127 9.49 3.46 -7.76
CA LEU A 127 8.64 3.66 -6.59
C LEU A 127 7.88 4.97 -6.67
N ASN A 128 6.58 4.92 -6.39
CA ASN A 128 5.78 6.12 -6.21
C ASN A 128 6.28 6.95 -5.01
N ALA A 129 5.92 8.22 -4.97
CA ALA A 129 6.45 9.17 -3.99
C ALA A 129 6.13 8.75 -2.53
N ALA A 130 4.93 8.26 -2.28
CA ALA A 130 4.51 7.86 -0.93
C ALA A 130 5.23 6.60 -0.43
N THR A 131 5.49 5.64 -1.33
CA THR A 131 6.23 4.41 -1.04
C THR A 131 7.69 4.71 -0.80
N ARG A 132 8.30 5.57 -1.62
CA ARG A 132 9.69 6.02 -1.45
C ARG A 132 9.91 6.64 -0.07
N VAL A 133 9.06 7.58 0.34
CA VAL A 133 9.14 8.19 1.68
C VAL A 133 9.03 7.11 2.78
N THR A 134 8.07 6.19 2.64
CA THR A 134 7.85 5.13 3.65
C THR A 134 9.06 4.21 3.78
N LEU A 135 9.65 3.77 2.67
CA LEU A 135 10.81 2.88 2.68
C LEU A 135 12.09 3.60 3.14
N SER A 136 12.27 4.88 2.81
CA SER A 136 13.36 5.71 3.36
C SER A 136 13.23 5.87 4.88
N LEU A 137 12.03 6.12 5.42
CA LEU A 137 11.81 6.14 6.87
C LEU A 137 12.09 4.80 7.53
N LYS A 138 11.96 3.69 6.79
CA LYS A 138 12.29 2.35 7.27
C LYS A 138 13.80 2.06 7.25
N GLY A 139 14.60 2.89 6.60
CA GLY A 139 16.02 2.64 6.35
C GLY A 139 16.26 1.55 5.31
N LEU A 140 15.31 1.34 4.39
CA LEU A 140 15.39 0.35 3.31
C LEU A 140 15.82 0.95 1.97
N LEU A 141 16.00 2.28 1.91
CA LEU A 141 16.46 3.04 0.75
C LEU A 141 17.65 3.92 1.13
#